data_AF-A0A8C4QFR6-F1
#
_entry.id   AF-A0A8C4QFR6-F1
#
_cell.length_a   1.000
_cell.length_b   1.000
_cell.length_c   1.000
_cell.angle_alpha   90.00
_cell.angle_beta   90.00
_cell.angle_gamma   90.00
#
_symmetry.space_group_name_H-M   'P 1'
#
loop_
_entity.id
_entity.type
_entity.pdbx_description
1 polymer ?
#
loop_
_entity_poly.entity_id
_entity_poly.type
_entity_poly.pdbx_seq_one_letter_code
_entity_poly.pdbx_strand_id
1 'polypeptide(L)'
;MPLPDARVDRRHRLSEARMNEAIRAYEEAAKSSRSRVSIPTEPQLPSLVISEERMQVNRYRKLRQFVESRPVAPIAESCLNAIMKRVPIEVFAGLVPQRLVQPLLDEVVLDYKKSMKLNTVQHVLITPPLKALQNELIPPLPQEPIGMDFSTPWRTKFLLSRKHIMNKLHIVHPCMTKTLKICHSLLAGTKLFDGSNFRSTGSITVELFQNDLMNQCRKTEEKFMLSWFLKIVKLFSDSDQCKSTDKSESFYRSLSTLISIQLKELLIRTVVAYVQLFDLSCKEHLPLFEMQLTLDDIMDIYPNPEDFKEAILEPVKEAP
;
A
#
# COMPACT_ATOMS: atom_id res chain seq x y z
N MET A 1 -84.85 70.73 -46.79
CA MET A 1 -84.15 70.74 -45.48
C MET A 1 -83.76 69.31 -45.13
N PRO A 2 -82.50 69.05 -44.74
CA PRO A 2 -81.95 67.69 -44.66
C PRO A 2 -82.36 66.99 -43.36
N LEU A 3 -82.81 65.73 -43.47
CA LEU A 3 -83.06 64.85 -42.33
C LEU A 3 -81.71 64.25 -41.85
N PRO A 4 -81.35 64.32 -40.57
CA PRO A 4 -80.09 63.77 -40.08
C PRO A 4 -80.14 62.25 -40.04
N ASP A 5 -79.09 61.61 -40.56
CA ASP A 5 -78.94 60.17 -40.70
C ASP A 5 -78.70 59.50 -39.33
N ALA A 6 -79.78 59.00 -38.71
CA ALA A 6 -79.84 58.40 -37.38
C ALA A 6 -78.89 57.19 -37.17
N ARG A 7 -78.28 56.66 -38.24
CA ARG A 7 -77.32 55.54 -38.18
C ARG A 7 -75.91 55.97 -37.77
N VAL A 8 -75.51 57.20 -38.09
CA VAL A 8 -74.17 57.74 -37.73
C VAL A 8 -74.12 58.11 -36.26
N ASP A 9 -75.19 58.71 -35.75
CA ASP A 9 -75.32 59.14 -34.36
C ASP A 9 -75.33 57.94 -33.39
N ARG A 10 -75.96 56.82 -33.79
CA ARG A 10 -75.95 55.57 -33.00
C ARG A 10 -74.55 54.94 -32.89
N ARG A 11 -73.73 55.03 -33.95
CA ARG A 11 -72.35 54.52 -33.94
C ARG A 11 -71.43 55.40 -33.09
N HIS A 12 -71.61 56.71 -33.12
CA HIS A 12 -70.86 57.64 -32.29
C HIS A 12 -71.14 57.39 -30.81
N ARG A 13 -72.42 57.26 -30.42
CA ARG A 13 -72.81 56.96 -29.04
C ARG A 13 -72.30 55.60 -28.54
N LEU A 14 -72.26 54.59 -29.41
CA LEU A 14 -71.66 53.28 -29.09
C LEU A 14 -70.15 53.36 -28.89
N SER A 15 -69.46 54.19 -29.67
CA SER A 15 -68.02 54.42 -29.54
C SER A 15 -67.69 55.17 -28.24
N GLU A 16 -68.46 56.20 -27.90
CA GLU A 16 -68.31 56.93 -26.63
C GLU A 16 -68.62 56.05 -25.42
N ALA A 17 -69.66 55.21 -25.49
CA ALA A 17 -69.97 54.27 -24.41
C ALA A 17 -68.82 53.29 -24.16
N ARG A 18 -68.22 52.73 -25.22
CA ARG A 18 -67.06 51.84 -25.14
C ARG A 18 -65.82 52.54 -24.58
N MET A 19 -65.60 53.79 -24.96
CA MET A 19 -64.46 54.57 -24.46
C MET A 19 -64.62 54.90 -22.97
N ASN A 20 -65.83 55.24 -22.54
CA ASN A 20 -66.14 55.51 -21.13
C ASN A 20 -66.08 54.25 -20.25
N GLU A 21 -66.39 53.09 -20.81
CA GLU A 21 -66.24 51.80 -20.13
C GLU A 21 -64.77 51.41 -19.99
N ALA A 22 -63.95 51.65 -21.03
CA ALA A 22 -62.52 51.45 -20.99
C ALA A 22 -61.82 52.37 -19.96
N ILE A 23 -62.24 53.64 -19.86
CA ILE A 23 -61.70 54.58 -18.86
C ILE A 23 -62.08 54.13 -17.44
N ARG A 24 -63.31 53.70 -17.20
CA ARG A 24 -63.73 53.17 -15.89
C ARG A 24 -62.96 51.91 -15.50
N ALA A 25 -62.77 50.98 -16.43
CA ALA A 25 -61.97 49.78 -16.20
C ALA A 25 -60.50 50.13 -15.86
N TYR A 26 -59.94 51.16 -16.50
CA TYR A 26 -58.59 51.65 -16.20
C TYR A 26 -58.50 52.28 -14.80
N GLU A 27 -59.49 53.08 -14.41
CA GLU A 27 -59.54 53.69 -13.07
C GLU A 27 -59.76 52.65 -11.96
N GLU A 28 -60.58 51.63 -12.19
CA GLU A 28 -60.76 50.50 -11.26
C GLU A 28 -59.49 49.66 -11.14
N ALA A 29 -58.80 49.40 -12.25
CA ALA A 29 -57.50 48.74 -12.24
C ALA A 29 -56.43 49.57 -11.51
N ALA A 30 -56.45 50.90 -11.66
CA ALA A 30 -55.55 51.82 -10.95
C ALA A 30 -55.89 51.94 -9.45
N LYS A 31 -57.16 51.87 -9.06
CA LYS A 31 -57.58 51.81 -7.64
C LYS A 31 -57.23 50.46 -7.02
N SER A 32 -57.40 49.36 -7.77
CA SER A 32 -57.03 48.01 -7.34
C SER A 32 -55.51 47.83 -7.22
N SER A 33 -54.71 48.45 -8.10
CA SER A 33 -53.24 48.46 -8.00
C SER A 33 -52.74 49.32 -6.82
N ARG A 34 -53.42 50.43 -6.51
CA ARG A 34 -53.13 51.23 -5.30
C ARG A 34 -53.57 50.56 -4.00
N SER A 35 -54.56 49.66 -4.05
CA SER A 35 -55.04 48.91 -2.89
C SER A 35 -54.30 47.59 -2.66
N ARG A 36 -53.38 47.17 -3.54
CA ARG A 36 -52.51 46.03 -3.30
C ARG A 36 -51.24 46.48 -2.58
N VAL A 37 -51.08 45.89 -1.40
CA VAL A 37 -49.99 46.02 -0.42
C VAL A 37 -50.20 47.15 0.59
N SER A 38 -51.17 46.97 1.49
CA SER A 38 -50.84 47.18 2.90
C SER A 38 -49.75 46.16 3.23
N ILE A 39 -48.52 46.63 3.40
CA ILE A 39 -47.40 45.83 3.89
C ILE A 39 -47.92 45.13 5.16
N PRO A 40 -47.84 43.78 5.27
CA PRO A 40 -48.13 43.12 6.52
C PRO A 40 -47.25 43.78 7.58
N THR A 41 -47.86 44.40 8.59
CA THR A 41 -47.11 44.95 9.72
C THR A 41 -46.25 43.81 10.25
N GLU A 42 -44.94 43.98 10.14
CA GLU A 42 -43.97 43.00 10.61
C GLU A 42 -44.32 42.69 12.07
N PRO A 43 -44.57 41.41 12.43
CA PRO A 43 -44.87 41.07 13.81
C PRO A 43 -43.69 41.58 14.64
N GLN A 44 -43.95 42.53 15.54
CA GLN A 44 -42.89 43.05 16.39
C GLN A 44 -42.41 41.90 17.26
N LEU A 45 -41.26 41.33 16.89
CA LEU A 45 -40.58 40.38 17.74
C LEU A 45 -40.22 41.10 19.05
N PRO A 46 -40.44 40.46 20.21
CA PRO A 46 -39.95 41.00 21.47
C PRO A 46 -38.47 41.31 21.33
N SER A 47 -38.05 42.49 21.80
CA SER A 47 -36.66 42.97 21.77
C SER A 47 -35.77 42.10 22.67
N LEU A 48 -35.44 40.90 22.19
CA LEU A 48 -34.24 40.22 22.60
C LEU A 48 -33.10 40.98 21.92
N VAL A 49 -32.39 41.77 22.73
CA VAL A 49 -31.21 42.54 22.36
C VAL A 49 -30.11 41.57 21.93
N ILE A 50 -30.24 41.05 20.73
CA ILE A 50 -29.22 40.29 20.02
C ILE A 50 -28.45 41.36 19.24
N SER A 51 -27.17 41.55 19.54
CA SER A 51 -26.33 42.51 18.80
C SER A 51 -26.43 42.27 17.28
N GLU A 52 -26.32 43.33 16.47
CA GLU A 52 -26.41 43.22 15.01
C GLU A 52 -25.45 42.17 14.43
N GLU A 53 -24.25 42.07 15.01
CA GLU A 53 -23.26 41.04 14.68
C GLU A 53 -23.80 39.62 14.93
N ARG A 54 -24.47 39.38 16.06
CA ARG A 54 -25.07 38.07 16.38
C ARG A 54 -26.22 37.74 15.43
N MET A 55 -27.00 38.73 14.99
CA MET A 55 -28.04 38.53 13.98
C MET A 55 -27.44 38.16 12.62
N GLN A 56 -26.37 38.84 12.21
CA GLN A 56 -25.66 38.54 10.95
C GLN A 56 -25.05 37.13 10.97
N VAL A 57 -24.40 36.72 12.06
CA VAL A 57 -23.87 35.36 12.25
C VAL A 57 -24.99 34.32 12.15
N ASN A 58 -26.13 34.55 12.81
CA ASN A 58 -27.26 33.61 12.78
C ASN A 58 -27.91 33.51 11.39
N ARG A 59 -28.00 34.61 10.64
CA ARG A 59 -28.48 34.60 9.25
C ARG A 59 -27.54 33.82 8.35
N TYR A 60 -26.23 34.07 8.45
CA TYR A 60 -25.22 33.33 7.69
C TYR A 60 -25.26 31.83 7.99
N ARG A 61 -25.34 31.44 9.27
CA ARG A 61 -25.40 30.02 9.67
C ARG A 61 -26.66 29.33 9.13
N LYS A 62 -27.81 29.99 9.14
CA LYS A 62 -29.04 29.47 8.53
C LYS A 62 -28.91 29.31 7.02
N LEU A 63 -28.37 30.32 6.33
CA LEU A 63 -28.11 30.25 4.87
C LEU A 63 -27.15 29.11 4.53
N ARG A 64 -26.08 28.94 5.32
CA ARG A 64 -25.13 27.85 5.17
C ARG A 64 -25.80 26.48 5.30
N GLN A 65 -26.66 26.29 6.31
CA GLN A 65 -27.42 25.05 6.48
C GLN A 65 -28.27 24.72 5.25
N PHE A 66 -28.92 25.71 4.63
CA PHE A 66 -29.70 25.51 3.40
C PHE A 66 -28.84 25.13 2.19
N VAL A 67 -27.62 25.65 2.11
CA VAL A 67 -26.69 25.31 1.03
C VAL A 67 -26.10 23.92 1.25
N GLU A 68 -25.74 23.56 2.48
CA GLU A 68 -25.21 22.24 2.84
C GLU A 68 -26.25 21.11 2.74
N SER A 69 -27.55 21.43 2.85
CA SER A 69 -28.64 20.49 2.67
C SER A 69 -28.93 20.15 1.20
N ARG A 70 -28.30 20.86 0.23
CA ARG A 70 -28.48 20.55 -1.19
C ARG A 70 -27.86 19.20 -1.53
N PRO A 71 -28.51 18.40 -2.40
CA PRO A 71 -27.96 17.13 -2.85
C PRO A 71 -26.69 17.40 -3.67
N VAL A 72 -25.62 16.70 -3.32
CA VAL A 72 -24.36 16.72 -4.06
C VAL A 72 -24.38 15.61 -5.11
N ALA A 73 -23.94 15.90 -6.32
CA ALA A 73 -23.82 14.91 -7.38
C ALA A 73 -22.89 13.76 -6.92
N PRO A 74 -23.24 12.49 -7.16
CA PRO A 74 -22.37 11.37 -6.80
C PRO A 74 -21.07 11.40 -7.61
N ILE A 75 -20.00 10.84 -7.05
CA ILE A 75 -18.75 10.66 -7.79
C ILE A 75 -18.99 9.69 -8.96
N ALA A 76 -18.43 10.01 -10.14
CA ALA A 76 -18.54 9.13 -11.29
C ALA A 76 -17.75 7.82 -11.05
N GLU A 77 -18.32 6.68 -11.41
CA GLU A 77 -17.66 5.37 -11.29
C GLU A 77 -16.35 5.30 -12.09
N SER A 78 -16.26 6.03 -13.20
CA SER A 78 -15.03 6.16 -13.99
C SER A 78 -13.88 6.78 -13.19
N CYS A 79 -14.15 7.71 -12.28
CA CYS A 79 -13.15 8.32 -11.40
C CYS A 79 -12.66 7.32 -10.35
N LEU A 80 -13.57 6.57 -9.72
CA LEU A 80 -13.19 5.51 -8.76
C LEU A 80 -12.33 4.44 -9.44
N ASN A 81 -12.71 4.03 -10.64
CA ASN A 81 -11.93 3.08 -11.44
C ASN A 81 -10.55 3.62 -11.82
N ALA A 82 -10.42 4.93 -12.09
CA ALA A 82 -9.14 5.56 -12.37
C ALA A 82 -8.22 5.62 -11.14
N ILE A 83 -8.79 5.85 -9.94
CA ILE A 83 -8.04 5.81 -8.67
C ILE A 83 -7.51 4.40 -8.43
N MET A 84 -8.35 3.37 -8.62
CA MET A 84 -7.95 1.97 -8.45
C MET A 84 -6.82 1.55 -9.41
N LYS A 85 -6.86 2.02 -10.66
CA LYS A 85 -5.81 1.73 -11.66
C LYS A 85 -4.44 2.34 -11.35
N ARG A 86 -4.37 3.34 -10.47
CA ARG A 86 -3.10 3.95 -10.05
C ARG A 86 -2.38 3.13 -8.99
N VAL A 87 -3.08 2.22 -8.32
CA VAL A 87 -2.51 1.33 -7.31
C VAL A 87 -2.04 0.05 -7.99
N PRO A 88 -0.78 -0.38 -7.81
CA PRO A 88 -0.26 -1.61 -8.40
C PRO A 88 -1.08 -2.84 -8.01
N ILE A 89 -1.32 -3.73 -8.97
CA ILE A 89 -2.15 -4.94 -8.81
C ILE A 89 -1.58 -5.88 -7.72
N GLU A 90 -0.26 -5.87 -7.54
CA GLU A 90 0.46 -6.64 -6.52
C GLU A 90 0.01 -6.31 -5.10
N VAL A 91 -0.43 -5.07 -4.85
CA VAL A 91 -0.96 -4.62 -3.55
C VAL A 91 -2.37 -5.18 -3.30
N PHE A 92 -3.14 -5.47 -4.34
CA PHE A 92 -4.49 -6.05 -4.24
C PHE A 92 -4.52 -7.58 -4.19
N ALA A 93 -3.39 -8.24 -4.42
CA ALA A 93 -3.31 -9.70 -4.57
C ALA A 93 -3.50 -10.49 -3.24
N GLY A 94 -3.58 -9.83 -2.09
CA GLY A 94 -3.79 -10.46 -0.78
C GLY A 94 -5.24 -10.44 -0.26
N LEU A 95 -5.55 -11.34 0.69
CA LEU A 95 -6.86 -11.42 1.37
C LEU A 95 -7.16 -10.21 2.28
N VAL A 96 -6.12 -9.61 2.88
CA VAL A 96 -6.21 -8.42 3.75
C VAL A 96 -6.55 -7.15 2.95
N PRO A 97 -5.91 -6.87 1.78
CA PRO A 97 -6.28 -5.80 0.88
C PRO A 97 -7.77 -5.78 0.48
N GLN A 98 -8.35 -6.93 0.13
CA GLN A 98 -9.74 -6.99 -0.35
C GLN A 98 -10.78 -6.52 0.67
N ARG A 99 -10.54 -6.77 1.97
CA ARG A 99 -11.42 -6.29 3.05
C ARG A 99 -11.29 -4.78 3.30
N LEU A 100 -10.15 -4.19 2.97
CA LEU A 100 -9.84 -2.77 3.17
C LEU A 100 -10.24 -1.88 1.97
N VAL A 101 -10.42 -2.46 0.77
CA VAL A 101 -10.77 -1.68 -0.44
C VAL A 101 -12.11 -0.96 -0.28
N GLN A 102 -13.15 -1.64 0.20
CA GLN A 102 -14.49 -1.04 0.34
C GLN A 102 -14.51 0.12 1.35
N PRO A 103 -13.98 -0.03 2.59
CA PRO A 103 -13.86 1.08 3.53
C PRO A 103 -13.11 2.30 2.98
N LEU A 104 -12.03 2.08 2.22
CA LEU A 104 -11.24 3.16 1.63
C LEU A 104 -11.98 3.88 0.50
N LEU A 105 -12.73 3.15 -0.33
CA LEU A 105 -13.57 3.76 -1.36
C LEU A 105 -14.71 4.56 -0.73
N ASP A 106 -15.31 4.06 0.35
CA ASP A 106 -16.34 4.79 1.11
C ASP A 106 -15.78 6.08 1.73
N GLU A 107 -14.55 6.06 2.24
CA GLU A 107 -13.84 7.25 2.75
C GLU A 107 -13.63 8.27 1.63
N VAL A 108 -13.16 7.84 0.46
CA VAL A 108 -12.97 8.74 -0.70
C VAL A 108 -14.30 9.36 -1.15
N VAL A 109 -15.39 8.59 -1.15
CA VAL A 109 -16.73 9.11 -1.47
C VAL A 109 -17.20 10.12 -0.42
N LEU A 110 -16.94 9.85 0.85
CA LEU A 110 -17.28 10.74 1.96
C LEU A 110 -16.52 12.07 1.86
N ASP A 111 -15.22 12.01 1.59
CA ASP A 111 -14.36 13.18 1.43
C ASP A 111 -14.74 14.00 0.19
N TYR A 112 -15.05 13.33 -0.92
CA TYR A 112 -15.58 14.00 -2.11
C TYR A 112 -16.87 14.76 -1.79
N LYS A 113 -17.83 14.11 -1.10
CA LYS A 113 -19.08 14.76 -0.69
C LYS A 113 -18.82 15.96 0.21
N LYS A 114 -17.92 15.81 1.19
CA LYS A 114 -17.55 16.89 2.12
C LYS A 114 -16.93 18.06 1.36
N SER A 115 -15.98 17.79 0.47
CA SER A 115 -15.30 18.78 -0.36
C SER A 115 -16.27 19.50 -1.31
N MET A 116 -17.20 18.78 -1.95
CA MET A 116 -18.15 19.37 -2.86
C MET A 116 -19.21 20.23 -2.15
N LYS A 117 -19.67 19.82 -0.95
CA LYS A 117 -20.52 20.67 -0.08
C LYS A 117 -19.79 21.96 0.27
N LEU A 118 -18.53 21.83 0.67
CA LEU A 118 -17.66 22.93 1.05
C LEU A 118 -17.50 23.93 -0.11
N ASN A 119 -17.17 23.42 -1.29
CA ASN A 119 -17.03 24.21 -2.52
C ASN A 119 -18.35 24.92 -2.88
N THR A 120 -19.48 24.24 -2.74
CA THR A 120 -20.81 24.83 -2.99
C THR A 120 -21.09 25.99 -2.04
N VAL A 121 -20.76 25.85 -0.76
CA VAL A 121 -20.89 26.93 0.24
C VAL A 121 -19.99 28.12 -0.13
N GLN A 122 -18.73 27.88 -0.51
CA GLN A 122 -17.80 28.94 -0.92
C GLN A 122 -18.27 29.72 -2.16
N HIS A 123 -18.81 29.02 -3.17
CA HIS A 123 -19.24 29.66 -4.41
C HIS A 123 -20.58 30.39 -4.30
N VAL A 124 -21.48 29.93 -3.41
CA VAL A 124 -22.84 30.50 -3.29
C VAL A 124 -22.95 31.57 -2.21
N LEU A 125 -22.20 31.43 -1.10
CA LEU A 125 -22.28 32.34 0.04
C LEU A 125 -20.99 33.14 0.18
N ILE A 126 -21.14 34.47 0.22
CA ILE A 126 -20.06 35.37 0.60
C ILE A 126 -19.96 35.36 2.13
N THR A 127 -18.82 34.96 2.66
CA THR A 127 -18.59 34.94 4.11
C THR A 127 -18.34 36.37 4.63
N PRO A 128 -19.17 36.90 5.55
CA PRO A 128 -18.95 38.23 6.11
C PRO A 128 -17.71 38.24 7.01
N PRO A 129 -16.94 39.36 7.06
CA PRO A 129 -15.67 39.46 7.77
C PRO A 129 -15.86 39.63 9.28
N LEU A 130 -16.54 38.69 9.94
CA LEU A 130 -16.81 38.70 11.38
C LEU A 130 -15.89 37.73 12.11
N LYS A 131 -15.26 38.17 13.22
CA LYS A 131 -14.37 37.34 14.06
C LYS A 131 -15.04 36.05 14.53
N ALA A 132 -16.34 36.08 14.81
CA ALA A 132 -17.11 34.92 15.23
C ALA A 132 -17.26 33.84 14.14
N LEU A 133 -17.06 34.18 12.86
CA LEU A 133 -17.11 33.27 11.72
C LEU A 133 -15.71 32.85 11.23
N GLN A 134 -14.62 33.36 11.83
CA GLN A 134 -13.25 32.97 11.49
C GLN A 134 -12.90 31.52 11.86
N ASN A 135 -13.56 30.96 12.87
CA ASN A 135 -13.39 29.55 13.24
C ASN A 135 -14.31 28.61 12.44
N GLU A 136 -15.40 29.15 11.89
CA GLU A 136 -16.31 28.42 10.99
C GLU A 136 -15.93 28.59 9.50
N LEU A 137 -14.91 29.43 9.25
CA LEU A 137 -14.34 29.69 7.94
C LEU A 137 -13.75 28.37 7.46
N ILE A 138 -14.25 28.00 6.29
CA ILE A 138 -13.82 26.86 5.52
C ILE A 138 -12.29 26.87 5.48
N PRO A 139 -11.61 25.76 5.88
CA PRO A 139 -10.17 25.72 5.81
C PRO A 139 -9.75 26.14 4.40
N PRO A 140 -8.75 27.02 4.26
CA PRO A 140 -8.23 27.35 2.94
C PRO A 140 -7.90 26.04 2.23
N LEU A 141 -8.09 26.02 0.90
CA LEU A 141 -7.63 24.90 0.07
C LEU A 141 -6.24 24.49 0.57
N PRO A 142 -5.99 23.19 0.82
CA PRO A 142 -4.69 22.76 1.30
C PRO A 142 -3.65 23.32 0.35
N GLN A 143 -2.86 24.27 0.85
CA GLN A 143 -1.78 24.85 0.08
C GLN A 143 -0.75 23.75 -0.10
N GLU A 144 -0.19 23.64 -1.31
CA GLU A 144 0.94 22.76 -1.52
C GLU A 144 2.00 23.09 -0.44
N PRO A 145 2.56 22.07 0.24
CA PRO A 145 3.48 22.29 1.34
C PRO A 145 4.64 23.19 0.87
N ILE A 146 4.69 24.40 1.42
CA ILE A 146 5.69 25.40 1.08
C ILE A 146 7.04 24.87 1.59
N GLY A 147 8.00 24.70 0.69
CA GLY A 147 9.32 24.12 0.99
C GLY A 147 9.51 22.67 0.55
N MET A 148 8.51 22.02 -0.07
CA MET A 148 8.78 20.81 -0.86
C MET A 148 9.44 21.18 -2.17
N ASP A 149 10.74 20.89 -2.26
CA ASP A 149 11.48 20.96 -3.51
C ASP A 149 11.08 19.80 -4.42
N PHE A 150 10.16 20.06 -5.35
CA PHE A 150 9.79 19.13 -6.42
C PHE A 150 10.85 19.04 -7.52
N SER A 151 11.94 19.81 -7.42
CA SER A 151 13.09 19.58 -8.27
C SER A 151 13.64 18.19 -7.98
N THR A 152 14.19 17.53 -9.00
CA THR A 152 14.63 16.14 -8.90
C THR A 152 16.16 16.01 -8.85
N PRO A 153 16.90 16.71 -7.98
CA PRO A 153 18.36 16.62 -7.95
C PRO A 153 18.80 15.22 -7.47
N TRP A 154 17.98 14.58 -6.64
CA TRP A 154 18.15 13.19 -6.22
C TRP A 154 17.92 12.21 -7.39
N ARG A 155 17.08 12.53 -8.37
CA ARG A 155 16.77 11.64 -9.50
C ARG A 155 17.99 11.41 -10.37
N THR A 156 18.80 12.44 -10.60
CA THR A 156 20.07 12.28 -11.33
C THR A 156 21.02 11.36 -10.57
N LYS A 157 21.19 11.56 -9.26
CA LYS A 157 22.00 10.67 -8.41
C LYS A 157 21.46 9.23 -8.43
N PHE A 158 20.15 9.05 -8.28
CA PHE A 158 19.48 7.76 -8.33
C PHE A 158 19.69 7.05 -9.68
N LEU A 159 19.49 7.75 -10.79
CA LEU A 159 19.69 7.19 -12.14
C LEU A 159 21.15 6.80 -12.38
N LEU A 160 22.10 7.62 -11.90
CA LEU A 160 23.54 7.30 -11.96
C LEU A 160 23.88 6.06 -11.13
N SER A 161 23.42 6.00 -9.87
CA SER A 161 23.62 4.83 -9.00
C SER A 161 22.96 3.58 -9.58
N ARG A 162 21.74 3.68 -10.12
CA ARG A 162 21.04 2.57 -10.77
C ARG A 162 21.80 2.07 -11.99
N LYS A 163 22.30 2.98 -12.84
CA LYS A 163 23.12 2.61 -14.00
C LYS A 163 24.43 1.96 -13.56
N HIS A 164 25.05 2.45 -12.49
CA HIS A 164 26.26 1.87 -11.92
C HIS A 164 26.02 0.43 -11.42
N ILE A 165 24.96 0.22 -10.63
CA ILE A 165 24.58 -1.10 -10.12
C ILE A 165 24.29 -2.06 -11.28
N MET A 166 23.47 -1.64 -12.26
CA MET A 166 23.15 -2.47 -13.43
C MET A 166 24.38 -2.90 -14.22
N ASN A 167 25.36 -2.00 -14.38
CA ASN A 167 26.60 -2.30 -15.11
C ASN A 167 27.58 -3.18 -14.34
N LYS A 168 27.56 -3.15 -12.99
CA LYS A 168 28.58 -3.81 -12.15
C LYS A 168 28.11 -5.10 -11.48
N LEU A 169 26.81 -5.23 -11.20
CA LEU A 169 26.27 -6.34 -10.42
C LEU A 169 25.88 -7.54 -11.29
N HIS A 170 25.73 -7.35 -12.62
CA HIS A 170 25.54 -8.42 -13.60
C HIS A 170 24.38 -9.39 -13.32
N ILE A 171 23.35 -8.99 -12.55
CA ILE A 171 22.25 -9.86 -12.11
C ILE A 171 21.55 -10.54 -13.30
N VAL A 172 21.28 -9.78 -14.36
CA VAL A 172 20.52 -10.24 -15.55
C VAL A 172 21.42 -11.02 -16.52
N HIS A 173 22.73 -11.14 -16.24
CA HIS A 173 23.65 -11.81 -17.15
C HIS A 173 23.29 -13.30 -17.30
N PRO A 174 23.20 -13.85 -18.54
CA PRO A 174 22.80 -15.23 -18.78
C PRO A 174 23.65 -16.25 -18.01
N CYS A 175 24.96 -16.03 -17.87
CA CYS A 175 25.83 -16.93 -17.10
C CYS A 175 25.54 -16.92 -15.60
N MET A 176 25.19 -15.76 -15.01
CA MET A 176 24.80 -15.69 -13.59
C MET A 176 23.49 -16.45 -13.36
N THR A 177 22.52 -16.25 -14.25
CA THR A 177 21.24 -16.97 -14.20
C THR A 177 21.42 -18.48 -14.34
N LYS A 178 22.26 -18.93 -15.28
CA LYS A 178 22.58 -20.37 -15.46
C LYS A 178 23.33 -20.94 -14.26
N THR A 179 24.30 -20.20 -13.72
CA THR A 179 25.02 -20.58 -12.49
C THR A 179 24.05 -20.78 -11.35
N LEU A 180 23.16 -19.80 -11.12
CA LEU A 180 22.15 -19.88 -10.08
C LEU A 180 21.20 -21.07 -10.27
N LYS A 181 20.78 -21.37 -11.50
CA LYS A 181 19.97 -22.56 -11.80
C LYS A 181 20.71 -23.87 -11.49
N ILE A 182 22.00 -23.97 -11.85
CA ILE A 182 22.83 -25.13 -11.52
C ILE A 182 22.94 -25.27 -10.00
N CYS A 183 23.21 -24.17 -9.29
CA CYS A 183 23.23 -24.14 -7.83
C CYS A 183 21.91 -24.63 -7.25
N HIS A 184 20.77 -24.04 -7.60
CA HIS A 184 19.49 -24.49 -7.04
C HIS A 184 19.18 -25.96 -7.36
N SER A 185 19.42 -26.43 -8.58
CA SER A 185 19.11 -27.82 -8.95
C SER A 185 19.91 -28.87 -8.15
N LEU A 186 21.17 -28.56 -7.79
CA LEU A 186 22.07 -29.51 -7.10
C LEU A 186 22.18 -29.24 -5.60
N LEU A 187 22.08 -27.98 -5.17
CA LEU A 187 22.25 -27.53 -3.79
C LEU A 187 20.95 -27.42 -3.00
N ALA A 188 19.79 -27.20 -3.64
CA ALA A 188 18.56 -26.94 -2.89
C ALA A 188 18.05 -28.17 -2.12
N GLY A 189 18.25 -29.37 -2.68
CA GLY A 189 17.83 -30.63 -2.07
C GLY A 189 18.93 -31.39 -1.33
N THR A 190 20.18 -30.90 -1.36
CA THR A 190 21.31 -31.57 -0.70
C THR A 190 21.63 -30.93 0.63
N LYS A 191 22.09 -31.75 1.57
CA LYS A 191 22.67 -31.39 2.86
C LYS A 191 24.04 -32.07 2.92
N LEU A 192 25.01 -31.49 3.62
CA LEU A 192 26.32 -32.16 3.77
C LEU A 192 26.22 -33.39 4.68
N PHE A 193 25.23 -33.39 5.57
CA PHE A 193 24.98 -34.44 6.54
C PHE A 193 23.50 -34.82 6.55
N ASP A 194 23.24 -36.12 6.63
CA ASP A 194 21.90 -36.70 6.78
C ASP A 194 21.88 -37.65 7.99
N GLY A 195 21.22 -37.20 9.06
CA GLY A 195 21.12 -37.95 10.32
C GLY A 195 19.94 -38.90 10.41
N SER A 196 19.12 -39.02 9.37
CA SER A 196 17.89 -39.83 9.40
C SER A 196 18.13 -41.31 9.70
N ASN A 197 19.32 -41.84 9.39
CA ASN A 197 19.64 -43.26 9.54
C ASN A 197 20.23 -43.63 10.92
N PHE A 198 20.59 -42.68 11.78
CA PHE A 198 21.24 -43.04 13.05
C PHE A 198 20.35 -43.88 13.97
N ARG A 199 19.02 -43.71 13.88
CA ARG A 199 18.09 -44.53 14.65
C ARG A 199 18.12 -46.00 14.24
N SER A 200 18.22 -46.29 12.95
CA SER A 200 18.20 -47.67 12.43
C SER A 200 19.52 -48.40 12.64
N THR A 201 20.63 -47.66 12.76
CA THR A 201 21.96 -48.20 13.10
C THR A 201 22.04 -48.73 14.53
N GLY A 202 21.19 -48.24 15.44
CA GLY A 202 21.15 -48.67 16.84
C GLY A 202 21.97 -47.76 17.75
N SER A 203 22.49 -48.33 18.84
CA SER A 203 23.32 -47.57 19.79
C SER A 203 24.71 -47.34 19.20
N ILE A 204 25.20 -46.10 19.27
CA ILE A 204 26.50 -45.71 18.71
C ILE A 204 27.35 -44.98 19.76
N THR A 205 28.66 -45.09 19.67
CA THR A 205 29.57 -44.24 20.47
C THR A 205 29.68 -42.85 19.85
N VAL A 206 30.05 -41.86 20.67
CA VAL A 206 30.27 -40.48 20.21
C VAL A 206 31.33 -40.40 19.12
N GLU A 207 32.42 -41.16 19.29
CA GLU A 207 33.54 -41.22 18.34
C GLU A 207 33.09 -41.75 16.97
N LEU A 208 32.25 -42.80 16.94
CA LEU A 208 31.70 -43.33 15.70
C LEU A 208 30.75 -42.34 15.04
N PHE A 209 29.94 -41.64 15.83
CA PHE A 209 29.05 -40.59 15.33
C PHE A 209 29.83 -39.43 14.69
N GLN A 210 30.86 -38.92 15.36
CA GLN A 210 31.73 -37.86 14.83
C GLN A 210 32.46 -38.32 13.56
N ASN A 211 32.99 -39.54 13.54
CA ASN A 211 33.65 -40.11 12.37
C ASN A 211 32.68 -40.28 11.19
N ASP A 212 31.44 -40.72 11.42
CA ASP A 212 30.45 -40.82 10.35
C ASP A 212 30.04 -39.43 9.84
N LEU A 213 29.78 -38.47 10.74
CA LEU A 213 29.51 -37.07 10.39
C LEU A 213 30.61 -36.52 9.47
N MET A 214 31.88 -36.64 9.87
CA MET A 214 33.03 -36.18 9.09
C MET A 214 33.14 -36.90 7.74
N ASN A 215 32.89 -38.22 7.72
CA ASN A 215 32.91 -39.00 6.48
C ASN A 215 31.77 -38.63 5.52
N GLN A 216 30.56 -38.39 6.02
CA GLN A 216 29.41 -37.96 5.21
C GLN A 216 29.68 -36.58 4.60
N CYS A 217 30.19 -35.64 5.40
CA CYS A 217 30.58 -34.31 4.92
C CYS A 217 31.63 -34.42 3.81
N ARG A 218 32.72 -35.16 4.03
CA ARG A 218 33.79 -35.35 3.03
C ARG A 218 33.30 -36.02 1.75
N LYS A 219 32.52 -37.10 1.85
CA LYS A 219 31.95 -37.79 0.68
C LYS A 219 31.02 -36.86 -0.12
N THR A 220 30.22 -36.07 0.57
CA THR A 220 29.31 -35.12 -0.07
C THR A 220 30.07 -33.97 -0.72
N GLU A 221 31.11 -33.47 -0.07
CA GLU A 221 32.03 -32.46 -0.62
C GLU A 221 32.72 -32.97 -1.89
N GLU A 222 33.29 -34.17 -1.88
CA GLU A 222 33.91 -34.79 -3.05
C GLU A 222 32.91 -34.91 -4.20
N LYS A 223 31.70 -35.41 -3.93
CA LYS A 223 30.62 -35.50 -4.92
C LYS A 223 30.25 -34.12 -5.48
N PHE A 224 30.24 -33.09 -4.63
CA PHE A 224 29.95 -31.73 -5.02
C PHE A 224 31.03 -31.15 -5.94
N MET A 225 32.31 -31.38 -5.61
CA MET A 225 33.46 -30.98 -6.41
C MET A 225 33.50 -31.70 -7.77
N LEU A 226 33.15 -32.98 -7.81
CA LEU A 226 33.15 -33.76 -9.06
C LEU A 226 31.92 -33.50 -9.94
N SER A 227 30.82 -32.96 -9.40
CA SER A 227 29.58 -32.77 -10.17
C SER A 227 29.22 -31.30 -10.39
N TRP A 228 28.94 -30.56 -9.31
CA TRP A 228 28.52 -29.16 -9.39
C TRP A 228 29.67 -28.28 -9.85
N PHE A 229 30.86 -28.41 -9.23
CA PHE A 229 31.97 -27.53 -9.54
C PHE A 229 32.44 -27.71 -10.98
N LEU A 230 32.56 -28.96 -11.46
CA LEU A 230 32.88 -29.22 -12.87
C LEU A 230 31.84 -28.64 -13.84
N LYS A 231 30.54 -28.68 -13.50
CA LYS A 231 29.48 -28.06 -14.33
C LYS A 231 29.60 -26.53 -14.37
N ILE A 232 29.94 -25.91 -13.23
CA ILE A 232 30.21 -24.47 -13.16
C ILE A 232 31.44 -24.14 -14.01
N VAL A 233 32.56 -24.85 -13.83
CA VAL A 233 33.77 -24.64 -14.64
C VAL A 233 33.46 -24.78 -16.13
N LYS A 234 32.76 -25.85 -16.54
CA LYS A 234 32.37 -26.06 -17.94
C LYS A 234 31.52 -24.91 -18.49
N LEU A 235 30.57 -24.38 -17.72
CA LEU A 235 29.73 -23.24 -18.11
C LEU A 235 30.57 -22.00 -18.45
N PHE A 236 31.65 -21.77 -17.71
CA PHE A 236 32.56 -20.64 -17.92
C PHE A 236 33.69 -20.93 -18.91
N SER A 237 34.04 -22.20 -19.15
CA SER A 237 34.98 -22.63 -20.19
C SER A 237 34.36 -22.63 -21.59
N ASP A 238 33.07 -22.93 -21.71
CA ASP A 238 32.34 -22.87 -22.98
C ASP A 238 32.12 -21.42 -23.40
N SER A 239 33.06 -20.92 -24.21
CA SER A 239 33.08 -19.54 -24.68
C SER A 239 31.78 -19.12 -25.37
N ASP A 240 31.05 -20.03 -26.02
CA ASP A 240 29.79 -19.73 -26.72
C ASP A 240 28.60 -19.42 -25.79
N GLN A 241 28.58 -19.98 -24.59
CA GLN A 241 27.49 -19.77 -23.63
C GLN A 241 27.68 -18.52 -22.76
N CYS A 242 28.92 -18.06 -22.65
CA CYS A 242 29.34 -16.86 -21.95
C CYS A 242 30.07 -15.88 -22.88
N LYS A 243 29.64 -15.83 -24.14
CA LYS A 243 30.20 -14.94 -25.16
C LYS A 243 29.54 -13.57 -25.07
N SER A 244 30.09 -12.72 -24.21
CA SER A 244 30.30 -11.29 -24.52
C SER A 244 31.02 -10.60 -23.35
N THR A 245 32.32 -10.35 -23.56
CA THR A 245 33.02 -9.11 -23.20
C THR A 245 33.17 -8.62 -21.76
N ASP A 246 32.62 -9.27 -20.73
CA ASP A 246 32.85 -8.83 -19.34
C ASP A 246 33.78 -9.78 -18.57
N LYS A 247 35.03 -9.91 -19.01
CA LYS A 247 36.14 -10.29 -18.12
C LYS A 247 36.47 -9.16 -17.13
N SER A 248 35.48 -8.36 -16.76
CA SER A 248 35.65 -7.30 -15.78
C SER A 248 35.76 -7.94 -14.40
N GLU A 249 36.61 -7.37 -13.56
CA GLU A 249 36.75 -7.81 -12.17
C GLU A 249 35.40 -7.83 -11.44
N SER A 250 34.52 -6.87 -11.75
CA SER A 250 33.15 -6.81 -11.23
C SER A 250 32.30 -8.05 -11.55
N PHE A 251 32.52 -8.67 -12.71
CA PHE A 251 31.83 -9.90 -13.08
C PHE A 251 32.22 -11.07 -12.17
N TYR A 252 33.52 -11.33 -12.04
CA TYR A 252 34.01 -12.43 -11.19
C TYR A 252 33.74 -12.17 -9.70
N ARG A 253 33.78 -10.92 -9.24
CA ARG A 253 33.33 -10.55 -7.88
C ARG A 253 31.85 -10.87 -7.66
N SER A 254 31.00 -10.57 -8.64
CA SER A 254 29.57 -10.91 -8.56
C SER A 254 29.34 -12.41 -8.60
N LEU A 255 30.11 -13.16 -9.41
CA LEU A 255 30.05 -14.61 -9.47
C LEU A 255 30.48 -15.25 -8.15
N SER A 256 31.60 -14.79 -7.60
CA SER A 256 32.11 -15.23 -6.30
C SER A 256 31.09 -14.96 -5.19
N THR A 257 30.47 -13.78 -5.20
CA THR A 257 29.41 -13.42 -4.24
C THR A 257 28.20 -14.34 -4.40
N LEU A 258 27.75 -14.59 -5.64
CA LEU A 258 26.63 -15.48 -5.94
C LEU A 258 26.90 -16.90 -5.41
N ILE A 259 28.05 -17.47 -5.75
CA ILE A 259 28.44 -18.81 -5.30
C ILE A 259 28.55 -18.86 -3.77
N SER A 260 29.17 -17.85 -3.17
CA SER A 260 29.32 -17.76 -1.71
C SER A 260 27.97 -17.73 -1.00
N ILE A 261 26.99 -16.99 -1.52
CA ILE A 261 25.62 -16.98 -0.97
C ILE A 261 25.00 -18.38 -1.06
N GLN A 262 25.14 -19.07 -2.19
CA GLN A 262 24.57 -20.41 -2.36
C GLN A 262 25.22 -21.44 -1.42
N LEU A 263 26.54 -21.36 -1.19
CA LEU A 263 27.26 -22.24 -0.27
C LEU A 263 26.92 -21.94 1.19
N LYS A 264 26.81 -20.66 1.57
CA LYS A 264 26.36 -20.28 2.91
C LYS A 264 24.96 -20.82 3.21
N GLU A 265 24.05 -20.73 2.25
CA GLU A 265 22.70 -21.27 2.39
C GLU A 265 22.70 -22.81 2.54
N LEU A 266 23.62 -23.52 1.87
CA LEU A 266 23.81 -24.96 2.09
C LEU A 266 24.30 -25.27 3.51
N LEU A 267 25.27 -24.49 4.01
CA LEU A 267 25.82 -24.65 5.36
C LEU A 267 24.74 -24.41 6.42
N ILE A 268 24.00 -23.30 6.30
CA ILE A 268 22.89 -22.97 7.21
C ILE A 268 21.88 -24.12 7.23
N ARG A 269 21.44 -24.62 6.07
CA ARG A 269 20.49 -25.74 6.00
C ARG A 269 21.04 -27.03 6.60
N THR A 270 22.33 -27.28 6.49
CA THR A 270 23.00 -28.44 7.11
C THR A 270 23.03 -28.29 8.62
N VAL A 271 23.43 -27.13 9.15
CA VAL A 271 23.44 -26.87 10.61
C VAL A 271 22.05 -26.93 11.19
N VAL A 272 21.04 -26.35 10.52
CA VAL A 272 19.64 -26.44 10.95
C VAL A 272 19.18 -27.90 10.99
N ALA A 273 19.51 -28.70 9.98
CA ALA A 273 19.17 -30.12 9.97
C ALA A 273 19.90 -30.90 11.08
N TYR A 274 21.15 -30.54 11.38
CA TYR A 274 21.91 -31.12 12.49
C TYR A 274 21.27 -30.81 13.84
N VAL A 275 20.88 -29.55 14.10
CA VAL A 275 20.19 -29.16 15.33
C VAL A 275 18.83 -29.86 15.45
N GLN A 276 18.09 -29.98 14.33
CA GLN A 276 16.81 -30.70 14.28
C GLN A 276 16.92 -32.19 14.61
N LEU A 277 18.10 -32.81 14.45
CA LEU A 277 18.32 -34.21 14.84
C LEU A 277 18.10 -34.45 16.34
N PHE A 278 18.35 -33.43 17.16
CA PHE A 278 18.22 -33.49 18.62
C PHE A 278 16.90 -32.89 19.13
N ASP A 279 15.92 -32.65 18.25
CA ASP A 279 14.60 -32.18 18.66
C ASP A 279 13.82 -33.28 19.39
N LEU A 280 13.52 -33.03 20.66
CA LEU A 280 12.76 -33.94 21.53
C LEU A 280 11.32 -34.20 21.04
N SER A 281 10.80 -33.34 20.16
CA SER A 281 9.49 -33.51 19.53
C SER A 281 9.48 -34.69 18.55
N CYS A 282 10.65 -35.06 18.00
CA CYS A 282 10.83 -36.06 16.96
C CYS A 282 11.64 -37.27 17.47
N LYS A 283 11.21 -37.87 18.59
CA LYS A 283 11.91 -38.98 19.28
C LYS A 283 12.26 -40.17 18.39
N GLU A 284 11.51 -40.38 17.30
CA GLU A 284 11.73 -41.46 16.34
C GLU A 284 13.02 -41.30 15.53
N HIS A 285 13.53 -40.08 15.38
CA HIS A 285 14.73 -39.78 14.59
C HIS A 285 15.97 -39.54 15.46
N LEU A 286 15.80 -39.59 16.79
CA LEU A 286 16.84 -39.20 17.74
C LEU A 286 17.92 -40.30 17.84
N PRO A 287 19.21 -39.96 17.63
CA PRO A 287 20.31 -40.92 17.74
C PRO A 287 20.43 -41.49 19.16
N LEU A 288 20.75 -42.78 19.25
CA LEU A 288 20.94 -43.47 20.52
C LEU A 288 22.43 -43.59 20.81
N PHE A 289 22.88 -43.07 21.95
CA PHE A 289 24.29 -43.13 22.33
C PHE A 289 24.54 -44.18 23.41
N GLU A 290 25.62 -44.94 23.24
CA GLU A 290 26.11 -45.85 24.27
C GLU A 290 26.76 -45.06 25.41
N MET A 291 26.29 -45.33 26.62
CA MET A 291 26.85 -44.79 27.87
C MET A 291 27.20 -45.99 28.75
N GLN A 292 28.43 -46.04 29.23
CA GLN A 292 28.94 -47.09 30.12
C GLN A 292 28.89 -46.60 31.56
N LEU A 293 28.47 -47.46 32.48
CA LEU A 293 28.55 -47.20 33.91
C LEU A 293 29.84 -47.84 34.44
N THR A 294 30.78 -47.02 34.90
CA THR A 294 32.04 -47.47 35.48
C THR A 294 31.97 -47.40 36.99
N LEU A 295 32.43 -48.43 37.68
CA LEU A 295 32.46 -48.51 39.14
C LEU A 295 33.90 -48.80 39.57
N ASP A 296 34.66 -47.74 39.81
CA ASP A 296 36.01 -47.83 40.38
C ASP A 296 35.93 -47.64 41.90
N ASP A 297 35.85 -46.39 42.38
CA ASP A 297 35.61 -46.03 43.79
C ASP A 297 34.23 -45.35 44.00
N ILE A 298 33.70 -44.71 42.96
CA ILE A 298 32.39 -44.05 42.89
C ILE A 298 31.72 -44.52 41.59
N MET A 299 30.39 -44.59 41.61
CA MET A 299 29.60 -44.95 40.43
C MET A 299 29.53 -43.76 39.46
N ASP A 300 30.28 -43.85 38.36
CA ASP A 300 30.41 -42.80 37.35
C ASP A 300 29.90 -43.27 35.98
N ILE A 301 29.56 -42.31 35.10
CA ILE A 301 29.07 -42.57 33.74
C ILE A 301 30.14 -42.11 32.75
N TYR A 302 30.49 -42.99 31.81
CA TYR A 302 31.41 -42.73 30.72
C TYR A 302 30.71 -42.78 29.35
N PRO A 303 30.91 -41.78 28.47
CA PRO A 303 31.61 -40.53 28.73
C PRO A 303 30.88 -39.64 29.76
N ASN A 304 31.64 -38.78 30.44
CA ASN A 304 31.08 -37.77 31.33
C ASN A 304 30.05 -36.91 30.57
N PRO A 305 28.87 -36.61 31.15
CA PRO A 305 27.81 -35.86 30.44
C PRO A 305 28.23 -34.50 29.87
N GLU A 306 29.14 -33.77 30.54
CA GLU A 306 29.63 -32.49 30.03
C GLU A 306 30.57 -32.69 28.83
N ASP A 307 31.48 -33.67 28.91
CA ASP A 307 32.40 -34.01 27.81
C ASP A 307 31.61 -34.51 26.59
N PHE A 308 30.57 -35.31 26.82
CA PHE A 308 29.62 -35.77 25.79
C PHE A 308 28.94 -34.59 25.09
N LYS A 309 28.42 -33.63 25.87
CA LYS A 309 27.78 -32.43 25.33
C LYS A 309 28.78 -31.59 24.55
N GLU A 310 30.00 -31.44 25.04
CA GLU A 310 31.04 -30.71 24.32
C GLU A 310 31.40 -31.39 23.00
N ALA A 311 31.57 -32.70 22.98
CA ALA A 311 31.87 -33.48 21.77
C ALA A 311 30.75 -33.40 20.71
N ILE A 312 29.48 -33.31 21.13
CA ILE A 312 28.36 -33.08 20.21
C ILE A 312 28.32 -31.64 19.71
N LEU A 313 28.72 -30.66 20.52
CA LEU A 313 28.68 -29.24 20.13
C LEU A 313 29.91 -28.80 19.30
N GLU A 314 31.03 -29.50 19.40
CA GLU A 314 32.28 -29.24 18.68
C GLU A 314 32.06 -28.94 17.18
N PRO A 315 31.31 -29.77 16.41
CA PRO A 315 31.11 -29.53 14.97
C PRO A 315 30.33 -28.25 14.64
N VAL A 316 29.58 -27.71 15.61
CA VAL A 316 28.79 -26.47 15.45
C VAL A 316 29.59 -25.26 15.93
N LYS A 317 30.47 -25.42 16.92
CA LYS A 317 31.35 -24.36 17.43
C LYS A 317 32.43 -23.96 16.42
N GLU A 318 32.88 -24.89 15.59
CA GLU A 318 33.89 -24.65 14.54
C GLU A 318 33.31 -24.11 13.22
N ALA A 319 31.99 -23.99 13.10
CA ALA A 319 31.35 -23.44 11.91
C ALA A 319 31.53 -21.90 11.86
N PRO A 320 32.18 -21.33 10.82
CA PRO A 320 32.53 -19.90 10.74
C PRO A 320 31.35 -18.95 10.50
#